data_AF-Q6MTL4-F1
#
_entry.id   AF-Q6MTL4-F1
#
_cell.length_a   1.000
_cell.length_b   1.000
_cell.length_c   1.000
_cell.angle_alpha   90.00
_cell.angle_beta   90.00
_cell.angle_gamma   90.00
#
_symmetry.space_group_name_H-M   'P 1'
#
loop_
_entity.id
_entity.type
_entity.pdbx_description
1 polymer ?
#
loop_
_entity_poly.entity_id
_entity_poly.type
_entity_poly.pdbx_seq_one_letter_code
_entity_poly.pdbx_strand_id
1 'polypeptide(L)'
;MNFSLVNFVLLIVNLLMIFLILLIYLITTRSYLNHQVPFINSSNLVINSTDINKAIRQFQIMFNLSDYQIIYADTDNMIKVFKNINKNKKQIIISKRIFESVGYELDYLISRLWISAKQVKKDSLLKAYRLTLLTIPTLLITLLSLSMLINFFLFVYNVITDNFQINNLTNNQNNMNINFLYKLWKYMIFNYLSFSLIICLFVNYYISIIIKNKIELHYNDEVSKLVSSALEMYEYDFKAARIYALGIKWTYIPVFKINNFWTNHYKWTGPFTIV
;
A
#
# COMPACT_ATOMS: atom_id res chain seq x y z
N MET A 1 -26.82 -32.52 -3.17
CA MET A 1 -26.87 -31.28 -2.35
C MET A 1 -27.57 -30.22 -3.19
N ASN A 2 -28.61 -29.55 -2.68
CA ASN A 2 -29.33 -28.51 -3.44
C ASN A 2 -28.33 -27.40 -3.83
N PHE A 3 -28.19 -27.07 -5.12
CA PHE A 3 -27.22 -26.05 -5.59
C PHE A 3 -27.41 -24.70 -4.88
N SER A 4 -28.64 -24.39 -4.46
CA SER A 4 -28.95 -23.21 -3.65
C SER A 4 -28.23 -23.23 -2.29
N LEU A 5 -28.17 -24.40 -1.63
CA LEU A 5 -27.49 -24.56 -0.34
C LEU A 5 -25.97 -24.41 -0.51
N VAL A 6 -25.39 -25.00 -1.55
CA VAL A 6 -23.95 -24.86 -1.82
C VAL A 6 -23.56 -23.41 -2.13
N ASN A 7 -24.34 -22.70 -2.95
CA ASN A 7 -24.12 -21.28 -3.21
C ASN A 7 -24.20 -20.43 -1.93
N PHE A 8 -25.16 -20.73 -1.06
CA PHE A 8 -25.31 -20.04 0.22
C PHE A 8 -24.12 -20.28 1.14
N VAL A 9 -23.65 -21.53 1.26
CA VAL A 9 -22.46 -21.86 2.04
C VAL A 9 -21.22 -21.14 1.50
N LEU A 10 -21.02 -21.13 0.18
CA LEU A 10 -19.89 -20.41 -0.45
C LEU A 10 -19.98 -18.90 -0.24
N LEU A 11 -21.19 -18.32 -0.27
CA LEU A 11 -21.39 -16.90 0.05
C LEU A 11 -20.98 -16.60 1.50
N ILE A 12 -21.37 -17.44 2.45
CA ILE A 12 -20.94 -17.31 3.86
C ILE A 12 -19.42 -17.38 3.97
N VAL A 13 -18.78 -18.35 3.31
CA VAL A 13 -17.32 -18.48 3.32
C VAL A 13 -16.64 -17.21 2.79
N ASN A 14 -17.14 -16.66 1.68
CA ASN A 14 -16.63 -15.41 1.12
C ASN A 14 -16.82 -14.22 2.09
N LEU A 15 -17.97 -14.12 2.75
CA LEU A 15 -18.23 -13.09 3.77
C LEU A 15 -17.32 -13.23 4.99
N LEU A 16 -17.09 -14.46 5.47
CA LEU A 16 -16.16 -14.73 6.57
C LEU A 16 -14.72 -14.34 6.22
N MET A 17 -14.28 -14.58 4.98
CA MET A 17 -12.95 -14.14 4.52
C MET A 17 -12.82 -12.62 4.50
N ILE A 18 -13.86 -11.90 4.06
CA ILE A 18 -13.87 -10.42 4.11
C ILE A 18 -13.84 -9.93 5.56
N PHE A 19 -14.63 -10.55 6.44
CA PHE A 19 -14.62 -10.25 7.86
C PHE A 19 -13.22 -10.45 8.48
N LEU A 20 -12.51 -11.52 8.09
CA LEU A 20 -11.15 -11.79 8.53
C LEU A 20 -10.17 -10.70 8.06
N ILE A 21 -10.30 -10.20 6.83
CA ILE A 21 -9.52 -9.04 6.35
C ILE A 21 -9.79 -7.81 7.22
N LEU A 22 -11.05 -7.54 7.56
CA LEU A 22 -11.42 -6.42 8.44
C LEU A 22 -10.86 -6.58 9.86
N LEU A 23 -10.85 -7.80 10.38
CA LEU A 23 -10.24 -8.12 11.67
C LEU A 23 -8.72 -7.88 11.66
N ILE A 24 -8.02 -8.21 10.57
CA ILE A 24 -6.60 -7.87 10.38
C ILE A 24 -6.39 -6.35 10.46
N TYR A 25 -7.24 -5.55 9.81
CA TYR A 25 -7.19 -4.08 9.90
C TYR A 25 -7.36 -3.58 11.33
N LEU A 26 -8.27 -4.16 12.11
CA LEU A 26 -8.48 -3.77 13.51
C LEU A 26 -7.26 -4.08 14.39
N ILE A 27 -6.71 -5.29 14.29
CA ILE A 27 -5.54 -5.72 15.08
C ILE A 27 -4.33 -4.85 14.73
N THR A 28 -4.08 -4.64 13.44
CA THR A 28 -2.93 -3.85 12.96
C THR A 28 -3.07 -2.38 13.31
N THR A 29 -4.27 -1.80 13.27
CA THR A 29 -4.53 -0.45 13.76
C THR A 29 -4.16 -0.31 15.23
N ARG A 30 -4.63 -1.23 16.08
CA ARG A 30 -4.29 -1.22 17.53
C ARG A 30 -2.79 -1.35 17.75
N SER A 31 -2.13 -2.26 17.03
CA SER A 31 -0.67 -2.44 17.10
C SER A 31 0.07 -1.18 16.70
N TYR A 32 -0.32 -0.54 15.59
CA TYR A 32 0.30 0.69 15.10
C TYR A 32 0.14 1.85 16.08
N LEU A 33 -1.05 2.02 16.67
CA LEU A 33 -1.29 3.08 17.66
C LEU A 33 -0.46 2.90 18.93
N ASN A 34 -0.15 1.67 19.32
CA ASN A 34 0.68 1.37 20.49
C ASN A 34 2.19 1.32 20.19
N HIS A 35 2.59 1.14 18.93
CA HIS A 35 3.99 1.08 18.52
C HIS A 35 4.74 2.37 18.87
N GLN A 36 5.93 2.30 19.46
CA GLN A 36 6.75 3.49 19.72
C GLN A 36 7.94 3.47 18.78
N VAL A 37 8.17 4.60 18.08
CA VAL A 37 9.38 4.76 17.28
C VAL A 37 10.54 4.96 18.27
N PRO A 38 11.57 4.10 18.23
CA PRO A 38 12.68 4.21 19.17
C PRO A 38 13.45 5.50 18.93
N PHE A 39 13.86 6.18 19.99
CA PHE A 39 14.71 7.36 19.89
C PHE A 39 16.14 6.96 19.54
N ILE A 40 16.75 7.60 18.54
CA ILE A 40 18.17 7.40 18.19
C ILE A 40 18.99 8.32 19.09
N ASN A 41 19.73 7.72 20.04
CA ASN A 41 20.57 8.49 20.95
C ASN A 41 21.89 8.85 20.27
N SER A 42 22.01 10.10 19.84
CA SER A 42 23.24 10.66 19.27
C SER A 42 23.49 12.08 19.75
N SER A 43 24.70 12.58 19.50
CA SER A 43 25.08 13.97 19.80
C SER A 43 24.27 15.00 19.00
N ASN A 44 23.61 14.58 17.91
CA ASN A 44 22.89 15.45 16.99
C ASN A 44 21.38 15.34 17.23
N LEU A 45 20.89 16.02 18.26
CA LEU A 45 19.47 15.97 18.62
C LEU A 45 18.58 16.72 17.63
N VAL A 46 19.11 17.74 16.95
CA VAL A 46 18.38 18.60 16.01
C VAL A 46 19.26 18.93 14.80
N ILE A 47 18.66 18.98 13.62
CA ILE A 47 19.32 19.45 12.39
C ILE A 47 18.81 20.85 12.03
N ASN A 48 19.73 21.78 11.79
CA ASN A 48 19.37 23.15 11.45
C ASN A 48 18.84 23.24 10.02
N SER A 49 17.91 24.17 9.79
CA SER A 49 17.29 24.40 8.46
C SER A 49 18.32 24.70 7.36
N THR A 50 19.45 25.31 7.71
CA THR A 50 20.58 25.54 6.81
C THR A 50 21.21 24.24 6.31
N ASP A 51 21.38 23.26 7.19
CA ASP A 51 22.04 22.00 6.85
C ASP A 51 21.08 21.06 6.13
N ILE A 52 19.79 21.10 6.47
CA ILE A 52 18.74 20.48 5.65
C ILE A 52 18.79 21.02 4.21
N ASN A 53 18.82 22.35 4.03
CA ASN A 53 18.85 22.95 2.69
C ASN A 53 20.13 22.61 1.92
N LYS A 54 21.28 22.53 2.60
CA LYS A 54 22.54 22.04 1.99
C LYS A 54 22.40 20.58 1.55
N ALA A 55 21.87 19.72 2.42
CA ALA A 55 21.63 18.31 2.11
C ALA A 55 20.71 18.17 0.89
N ILE A 56 19.58 18.89 0.86
CA ILE A 56 18.66 18.93 -0.28
C ILE A 56 19.40 19.24 -1.59
N ARG A 57 20.22 20.31 -1.60
CA ARG A 57 20.98 20.73 -2.79
C ARG A 57 22.00 19.69 -3.21
N GLN A 58 22.76 19.11 -2.26
CA GLN A 58 23.74 18.07 -2.57
C GLN A 58 23.08 16.83 -3.17
N PHE A 59 22.02 16.31 -2.55
CA PHE A 59 21.29 15.15 -3.06
C PHE A 59 20.55 15.44 -4.36
N GLN A 60 20.08 16.67 -4.57
CA GLN A 60 19.52 17.10 -5.85
C GLN A 60 20.55 16.95 -6.98
N ILE A 61 21.79 17.39 -6.76
CA ILE A 61 22.88 17.26 -7.73
C ILE A 61 23.24 15.78 -7.92
N MET A 62 23.46 15.04 -6.83
CA MET A 62 23.87 13.62 -6.86
C MET A 62 22.84 12.72 -7.57
N PHE A 63 21.56 13.05 -7.48
CA PHE A 63 20.49 12.30 -8.16
C PHE A 63 20.14 12.80 -9.55
N ASN A 64 20.88 13.78 -10.09
CA ASN A 64 20.62 14.43 -11.39
C ASN A 64 19.21 15.05 -11.47
N LEU A 65 18.82 15.77 -10.41
CA LEU A 65 17.54 16.48 -10.28
C LEU A 65 17.71 18.01 -10.35
N SER A 66 18.81 18.51 -10.94
CA SER A 66 19.11 19.95 -11.08
C SER A 66 17.97 20.74 -11.72
N ASP A 67 17.27 20.14 -12.67
CA ASP A 67 16.16 20.73 -13.40
C ASP A 67 14.86 20.84 -12.58
N TYR A 68 14.81 20.21 -11.39
CA TYR A 68 13.61 20.15 -10.56
C TYR A 68 13.72 21.12 -9.38
N GLN A 69 12.69 21.93 -9.17
CA GLN A 69 12.58 22.72 -7.95
C GLN A 69 12.11 21.85 -6.79
N ILE A 70 12.89 21.81 -5.70
CA ILE A 70 12.53 21.09 -4.47
C ILE A 70 11.85 22.07 -3.51
N ILE A 71 10.60 21.77 -3.15
CA ILE A 71 9.77 22.55 -2.24
C ILE A 71 9.66 21.77 -0.93
N TYR A 72 10.40 22.20 0.10
CA TYR A 72 10.33 21.65 1.46
C TYR A 72 9.48 22.59 2.34
N ALA A 73 8.20 22.27 2.48
CA ALA A 73 7.22 23.16 3.10
C ALA A 73 6.27 22.41 4.05
N ASP A 74 5.71 23.14 5.01
CA ASP A 74 4.61 22.65 5.84
C ASP A 74 3.38 22.50 4.95
N THR A 75 2.77 21.32 4.99
CA THR A 75 1.58 21.01 4.20
C THR A 75 0.54 20.34 5.08
N ASP A 76 -0.70 20.79 5.00
CA ASP A 76 -1.82 20.26 5.81
C ASP A 76 -2.06 18.76 5.59
N ASN A 77 -1.68 18.24 4.41
CA ASN A 77 -1.91 16.86 4.01
C ASN A 77 -0.62 16.10 3.70
N MET A 78 -0.59 14.81 4.05
CA MET A 78 0.52 13.94 3.68
C MET A 78 0.65 13.80 2.16
N ILE A 79 1.82 14.18 1.65
CA ILE A 79 2.21 13.87 0.29
C ILE A 79 2.54 12.37 0.21
N LYS A 80 1.73 11.62 -0.54
CA LYS A 80 1.92 10.18 -0.77
C LYS A 80 3.29 9.90 -1.40
N VAL A 81 3.92 8.78 -1.02
CA VAL A 81 5.28 8.36 -1.44
C VAL A 81 5.49 8.48 -2.96
N PHE A 82 4.50 8.07 -3.77
CA PHE A 82 4.60 8.08 -5.23
C PHE A 82 3.94 9.30 -5.92
N LYS A 83 3.55 10.32 -5.17
CA LYS A 83 2.88 11.54 -5.70
C LYS A 83 3.61 12.83 -5.34
N ASN A 84 4.87 12.74 -4.96
CA ASN A 84 5.69 13.89 -4.57
C ASN A 84 6.33 14.63 -5.75
N ILE A 85 6.27 14.08 -6.98
CA ILE A 85 6.83 14.72 -8.18
C ILE A 85 5.73 15.21 -9.13
N ASN A 86 5.86 16.46 -9.58
CA ASN A 86 5.12 17.03 -10.68
C ASN A 86 6.06 17.19 -11.89
N LYS A 87 5.94 16.28 -12.85
CA LYS A 87 6.82 16.25 -14.04
C LYS A 87 6.61 17.45 -14.96
N ASN A 88 5.38 17.96 -15.05
CA ASN A 88 5.05 19.08 -15.94
C ASN A 88 5.62 20.40 -15.41
N LYS A 89 5.50 20.62 -14.09
CA LYS A 89 6.06 21.81 -13.43
C LYS A 89 7.54 21.65 -13.03
N LYS A 90 8.14 20.48 -13.29
CA LYS A 90 9.45 20.07 -12.77
C LYS A 90 9.61 20.41 -11.28
N GLN A 91 8.67 19.96 -10.45
CA GLN A 91 8.66 20.24 -9.01
C GLN A 91 8.64 18.95 -8.20
N ILE A 92 9.40 18.91 -7.10
CA ILE A 92 9.37 17.85 -6.10
C ILE A 92 8.94 18.48 -4.77
N ILE A 93 7.81 18.04 -4.23
CA ILE A 93 7.23 18.58 -3.01
C ILE A 93 7.45 17.58 -1.88
N ILE A 94 8.10 18.02 -0.80
CA ILE A 94 8.39 17.24 0.40
C ILE A 94 7.75 17.97 1.57
N SER A 95 6.86 17.28 2.30
CA SER A 95 6.20 17.86 3.46
C SER A 95 7.16 17.89 4.65
N LYS A 96 7.34 19.04 5.28
CA LYS A 96 8.01 19.16 6.58
C LYS A 96 7.25 18.40 7.66
N ARG A 97 7.99 17.75 8.56
CA ARG A 97 7.43 16.92 9.63
C ARG A 97 8.33 16.95 10.86
N ILE A 98 7.73 16.70 12.01
CA ILE A 98 8.43 16.46 13.25
C ILE A 98 8.79 14.96 13.29
N PHE A 99 10.07 14.67 13.48
CA PHE A 99 10.59 13.32 13.63
C PHE A 99 11.17 13.14 15.03
N GLU A 100 11.17 11.89 15.50
CA GLU A 100 11.75 11.53 16.80
C GLU A 100 13.29 11.60 16.78
N SER A 101 13.94 11.68 15.61
CA SER A 101 15.39 11.88 15.51
C SER A 101 15.79 12.47 14.15
N VAL A 102 16.99 13.07 14.11
CA VAL A 102 17.60 13.59 12.87
C VAL A 102 17.79 12.49 11.82
N GLY A 103 18.14 11.28 12.24
CA GLY A 103 18.31 10.14 11.33
C GLY A 103 17.02 9.81 10.55
N TYR A 104 15.87 9.87 11.21
CA TYR A 104 14.57 9.65 10.55
C TYR A 104 14.20 10.78 9.60
N GLU A 105 14.48 12.03 9.96
CA GLU A 105 14.24 13.17 9.08
C GLU A 105 15.12 13.10 7.82
N LEU A 106 16.40 12.75 7.97
CA LEU A 106 17.32 12.57 6.85
C LEU A 106 16.90 11.41 5.96
N ASP A 107 16.56 10.24 6.52
CA ASP A 107 16.09 9.10 5.73
C ASP A 107 14.78 9.44 4.98
N TYR A 108 13.85 10.15 5.63
CA TYR A 108 12.65 10.64 4.97
C TYR A 108 12.98 11.57 3.80
N LEU A 109 13.84 12.56 4.00
CA LEU A 109 14.15 13.55 2.97
C LEU A 109 14.88 12.91 1.79
N ILE A 110 15.93 12.13 2.06
CA ILE A 110 16.78 11.52 1.04
C ILE A 110 15.97 10.50 0.24
N SER A 111 15.16 9.67 0.90
CA SER A 111 14.29 8.72 0.21
C SER A 111 13.29 9.39 -0.72
N ARG A 112 12.74 10.56 -0.36
CA ARG A 112 11.80 11.29 -1.22
C ARG A 112 12.47 11.81 -2.48
N LEU A 113 13.71 12.29 -2.37
CA LEU A 113 14.51 12.70 -3.53
C LEU A 113 14.90 11.49 -4.38
N TRP A 114 15.36 10.42 -3.75
CA TRP A 114 15.74 9.18 -4.43
C TRP A 114 14.58 8.57 -5.22
N ILE A 115 13.41 8.42 -4.59
CA ILE A 115 12.19 7.93 -5.23
C ILE A 115 11.82 8.82 -6.43
N SER A 116 11.90 10.14 -6.28
CA SER A 116 11.63 11.08 -7.38
C SER A 116 12.60 10.88 -8.54
N ALA A 117 13.90 10.76 -8.27
CA ALA A 117 14.92 10.51 -9.28
C ALA A 117 14.68 9.22 -10.04
N LYS A 118 14.38 8.13 -9.33
CA LYS A 118 14.06 6.83 -9.94
C LYS A 118 12.76 6.87 -10.75
N GLN A 119 11.76 7.67 -10.35
CA GLN A 119 10.55 7.91 -11.16
C GLN A 119 10.80 8.72 -12.44
N VAL A 120 11.76 9.64 -12.43
CA VAL A 120 12.21 10.37 -13.63
C VAL A 120 12.92 9.41 -14.58
N LYS A 121 13.85 8.60 -14.04
CA LYS A 121 14.61 7.59 -14.79
C LYS A 121 13.78 6.38 -15.25
N LYS A 122 12.49 6.29 -14.88
CA LYS A 122 11.58 5.17 -15.17
C LYS A 122 12.13 3.82 -14.72
N ASP A 123 12.75 3.78 -13.54
CA ASP A 123 13.31 2.57 -12.93
C ASP A 123 12.27 1.44 -12.86
N SER A 124 12.63 0.26 -13.37
CA SER A 124 11.72 -0.88 -13.50
C SER A 124 11.35 -1.47 -12.15
N LEU A 125 12.28 -1.50 -11.20
CA LEU A 125 12.07 -2.03 -9.85
C LEU A 125 11.09 -1.13 -9.09
N LEU A 126 11.30 0.19 -9.12
CA LEU A 126 10.37 1.13 -8.49
C LEU A 126 8.98 1.11 -9.14
N LYS A 127 8.91 0.95 -10.47
CA LYS A 127 7.65 0.79 -11.19
C LYS A 127 6.91 -0.48 -10.77
N ALA A 128 7.62 -1.61 -10.67
CA ALA A 128 7.05 -2.88 -10.21
C ALA A 128 6.52 -2.78 -8.78
N TYR A 129 7.27 -2.12 -7.89
CA TYR A 129 6.85 -1.90 -6.52
C TYR A 129 5.60 -1.02 -6.39
N ARG A 130 5.54 0.09 -7.15
CA ARG A 130 4.34 0.93 -7.21
C ARG A 130 3.12 0.14 -7.72
N LEU A 131 3.31 -0.74 -8.70
CA LEU A 131 2.24 -1.55 -9.27
C LEU A 131 1.70 -2.57 -8.25
N THR A 132 2.58 -3.32 -7.58
CA THR A 132 2.18 -4.34 -6.60
C THR A 132 1.60 -3.75 -5.33
N LEU A 133 2.01 -2.52 -4.97
CA LEU A 133 1.55 -1.88 -3.73
C LEU A 133 0.27 -1.06 -3.90
N LEU A 134 0.07 -0.41 -5.05
CA LEU A 134 -1.10 0.44 -5.30
C LEU A 134 -2.04 -0.15 -6.34
N THR A 135 -1.55 -0.31 -7.58
CA THR A 135 -2.42 -0.59 -8.73
C THR A 135 -3.11 -1.95 -8.63
N ILE A 136 -2.35 -3.03 -8.41
CA ILE A 136 -2.88 -4.39 -8.37
C ILE A 136 -3.86 -4.56 -7.18
N PRO A 137 -3.54 -4.17 -5.94
CA PRO A 137 -4.49 -4.24 -4.83
C PRO A 137 -5.78 -3.48 -5.09
N THR A 138 -5.70 -2.24 -5.62
CA THR A 138 -6.90 -1.45 -5.90
C THR A 138 -7.80 -2.13 -6.93
N LEU A 139 -7.22 -2.65 -8.02
CA LEU A 139 -7.95 -3.37 -9.04
C LEU A 139 -8.59 -4.65 -8.48
N LEU A 140 -7.84 -5.45 -7.72
CA LEU A 140 -8.35 -6.68 -7.10
C LEU A 140 -9.50 -6.39 -6.13
N ILE A 141 -9.39 -5.36 -5.29
CA ILE A 141 -10.46 -4.96 -4.37
C ILE A 141 -11.70 -4.49 -5.14
N THR A 142 -11.55 -3.72 -6.22
CA THR A 142 -12.68 -3.27 -7.05
C THR A 142 -13.38 -4.42 -7.77
N LEU A 143 -12.62 -5.41 -8.27
CA LEU A 143 -13.20 -6.60 -8.90
C LEU A 143 -13.89 -7.48 -7.86
N LEU A 144 -13.31 -7.60 -6.66
CA LEU A 144 -13.89 -8.37 -5.56
C LEU A 144 -15.21 -7.76 -5.10
N SER A 145 -15.27 -6.43 -4.94
CA SER A 145 -16.51 -5.75 -4.54
C SER A 145 -17.60 -5.90 -5.60
N LEU A 146 -17.27 -5.77 -6.89
CA LEU A 146 -18.20 -5.98 -7.99
C LEU A 146 -18.72 -7.42 -8.03
N SER A 147 -17.81 -8.40 -7.90
CA SER A 147 -18.16 -9.83 -7.86
C SER A 147 -19.09 -10.16 -6.69
N MET A 148 -18.81 -9.62 -5.49
CA MET A 148 -19.65 -9.81 -4.31
C MET A 148 -21.02 -9.14 -4.45
N LEU A 149 -21.09 -7.95 -5.03
CA LEU A 149 -22.37 -7.26 -5.30
C LEU A 149 -23.25 -8.08 -6.24
N ILE A 150 -22.69 -8.60 -7.33
CA ILE A 150 -23.44 -9.44 -8.28
C ILE A 150 -23.88 -10.75 -7.61
N ASN A 151 -23.00 -11.37 -6.83
CA ASN A 151 -23.34 -12.60 -6.11
C ASN A 151 -24.48 -12.39 -5.10
N PHE A 152 -24.44 -11.28 -4.35
CA PHE A 152 -25.50 -10.90 -3.43
C PHE A 152 -26.82 -10.61 -4.17
N PHE A 153 -26.75 -9.89 -5.29
CA PHE A 153 -27.91 -9.66 -6.15
C PHE A 153 -28.55 -10.96 -6.64
N LEU A 154 -27.75 -11.92 -7.13
CA LEU A 154 -28.25 -13.22 -7.57
C LEU A 154 -28.91 -14.02 -6.43
N PHE A 155 -28.35 -13.96 -5.23
CA PHE A 155 -28.94 -14.58 -4.05
C PHE A 155 -30.30 -13.96 -3.71
N VAL A 156 -30.37 -12.63 -3.61
CA VAL A 156 -31.62 -11.90 -3.31
C VAL A 156 -32.67 -12.15 -4.39
N TYR A 157 -32.29 -12.10 -5.67
CA TYR A 157 -33.19 -12.38 -6.78
C TYR A 157 -33.76 -13.79 -6.72
N ASN A 158 -32.93 -14.79 -6.41
CA ASN A 158 -33.37 -16.17 -6.21
C ASN A 158 -34.40 -16.27 -5.07
N VAL A 159 -34.13 -15.65 -3.93
CA VAL A 159 -34.98 -15.69 -2.74
C VAL A 159 -36.33 -15.00 -2.96
N ILE A 160 -36.38 -13.90 -3.73
CA ILE A 160 -37.62 -13.16 -3.97
C ILE A 160 -38.49 -13.83 -5.03
N THR A 161 -37.89 -14.37 -6.08
CA THR A 161 -38.66 -14.82 -7.26
C THR A 161 -38.87 -16.33 -7.33
N ASP A 162 -38.10 -17.12 -6.56
CA ASP A 162 -38.00 -18.58 -6.66
C ASP A 162 -37.74 -19.12 -8.09
N ASN A 163 -37.42 -18.24 -9.04
CA ASN A 163 -37.27 -18.56 -10.45
C ASN A 163 -36.17 -19.59 -10.70
N PHE A 164 -35.14 -19.66 -9.86
CA PHE A 164 -34.09 -20.66 -10.02
C PHE A 164 -34.50 -22.04 -9.49
N GLN A 165 -35.42 -22.12 -8.52
CA GLN A 165 -35.98 -23.41 -8.08
C GLN A 165 -36.96 -23.95 -9.13
N ILE A 166 -37.83 -23.09 -9.67
CA ILE A 166 -38.79 -23.43 -10.73
C ILE A 166 -38.05 -23.91 -11.98
N ASN A 167 -37.03 -23.18 -12.45
CA ASN A 167 -36.22 -23.57 -13.60
C ASN A 167 -35.42 -24.88 -13.39
N ASN A 168 -35.12 -25.24 -12.13
CA ASN A 168 -34.45 -26.51 -11.82
C ASN A 168 -35.40 -27.70 -11.95
N LEU A 169 -36.68 -27.53 -11.62
CA LEU A 169 -37.72 -28.54 -11.78
C LEU A 169 -38.10 -28.73 -13.26
N THR A 170 -38.11 -27.66 -14.06
CA THR A 170 -38.45 -27.69 -15.49
C THR A 170 -37.30 -28.15 -16.40
N ASN A 171 -36.06 -28.23 -15.91
CA ASN A 171 -34.89 -28.71 -16.69
C ASN A 171 -34.97 -30.20 -17.10
N ASN A 172 -35.96 -30.97 -16.63
CA ASN A 172 -36.29 -32.28 -17.20
C ASN A 172 -37.02 -32.17 -18.56
N GLN A 173 -37.39 -30.96 -18.99
CA GLN A 173 -37.95 -30.67 -20.30
C GLN A 173 -37.00 -29.74 -21.07
N ASN A 174 -36.69 -30.11 -22.30
CA ASN A 174 -35.72 -29.53 -23.24
C ASN A 174 -35.99 -28.05 -23.62
N ASN A 175 -36.08 -27.13 -22.67
CA ASN A 175 -36.21 -25.71 -22.96
C ASN A 175 -34.83 -25.05 -23.09
N MET A 176 -34.43 -24.76 -24.33
CA MET A 176 -33.17 -24.09 -24.66
C MET A 176 -33.05 -22.66 -24.12
N ASN A 177 -34.10 -22.09 -23.53
CA ASN A 177 -34.14 -20.72 -23.01
C ASN A 177 -33.90 -20.64 -21.48
N ILE A 178 -32.91 -21.39 -20.99
CA ILE A 178 -32.46 -21.27 -19.60
C ILE A 178 -31.93 -19.85 -19.37
N ASN A 179 -32.64 -19.09 -18.52
CA ASN A 179 -32.29 -17.73 -18.12
C ASN A 179 -30.79 -17.61 -17.80
N PHE A 180 -30.09 -16.67 -18.43
CA PHE A 180 -28.64 -16.45 -18.25
C PHE A 180 -28.25 -16.32 -16.77
N LEU A 181 -29.09 -15.66 -15.96
CA LEU A 181 -28.90 -15.49 -14.52
C LEU A 181 -28.89 -16.84 -13.78
N TYR A 182 -29.71 -17.79 -14.20
CA TYR A 182 -29.73 -19.14 -13.62
C TYR A 182 -28.43 -19.89 -13.91
N LYS A 183 -27.82 -19.72 -15.09
CA LYS A 183 -26.53 -20.35 -15.40
C LYS A 183 -25.42 -19.80 -14.49
N LEU A 184 -25.38 -18.49 -14.31
CA LEU A 184 -24.44 -17.83 -13.39
C LEU A 184 -24.57 -18.35 -11.96
N TRP A 185 -25.81 -18.55 -11.50
CA TRP A 185 -26.11 -19.14 -10.20
C TRP A 185 -25.75 -20.62 -10.10
N LYS A 186 -26.18 -21.45 -11.05
CA LYS A 186 -25.94 -22.92 -11.05
C LYS A 186 -24.46 -23.26 -11.01
N TYR A 187 -23.64 -22.56 -11.80
CA TYR A 187 -22.20 -22.77 -11.85
C TYR A 187 -21.41 -21.98 -10.79
N MET A 188 -22.09 -21.20 -9.94
CA MET A 188 -21.48 -20.50 -8.80
C MET A 188 -20.31 -19.59 -9.21
N ILE A 189 -20.37 -19.02 -10.43
CA ILE A 189 -19.23 -18.36 -11.07
C ILE A 189 -18.68 -17.22 -10.20
N PHE A 190 -19.56 -16.39 -9.63
CA PHE A 190 -19.16 -15.27 -8.78
C PHE A 190 -18.65 -15.69 -7.40
N ASN A 191 -19.08 -16.83 -6.87
CA ASN A 191 -18.53 -17.38 -5.64
C ASN A 191 -17.06 -17.79 -5.83
N TYR A 192 -16.77 -18.54 -6.91
CA TYR A 192 -15.40 -18.95 -7.24
C TYR A 192 -14.52 -17.76 -7.64
N LEU A 193 -15.06 -16.80 -8.39
CA LEU A 193 -14.36 -15.57 -8.76
C LEU A 193 -13.96 -14.77 -7.52
N SER A 194 -14.87 -14.57 -6.58
CA SER A 194 -14.59 -13.84 -5.32
C SER A 194 -13.50 -14.52 -4.51
N PHE A 195 -13.58 -15.85 -4.36
CA PHE A 195 -12.56 -16.64 -3.67
C PHE A 195 -11.18 -16.54 -4.34
N SER A 196 -11.13 -16.66 -5.67
CA SER A 196 -9.89 -16.51 -6.45
C SER A 196 -9.27 -15.12 -6.28
N LEU A 197 -10.07 -14.06 -6.32
CA LEU A 197 -9.60 -12.68 -6.14
C LEU A 197 -9.00 -12.45 -4.74
N ILE A 198 -9.59 -13.05 -3.69
CA ILE A 198 -9.05 -13.00 -2.32
C ILE A 198 -7.67 -13.67 -2.27
N ILE A 199 -7.52 -14.85 -2.86
CA ILE A 199 -6.21 -15.54 -2.93
C ILE A 199 -5.18 -14.69 -3.68
N CYS A 200 -5.55 -14.14 -4.84
CA CYS A 200 -4.68 -13.26 -5.61
C CYS A 200 -4.23 -12.03 -4.81
N LEU A 201 -5.08 -11.49 -3.93
CA LEU A 201 -4.75 -10.37 -3.06
C LEU A 201 -3.65 -10.73 -2.05
N PHE A 202 -3.76 -11.90 -1.40
CA PHE A 202 -2.73 -12.40 -0.49
C PHE A 202 -1.40 -12.69 -1.21
N VAL A 203 -1.46 -13.32 -2.40
CA VAL A 203 -0.27 -13.58 -3.21
C VAL A 203 0.41 -12.27 -3.62
N ASN A 204 -0.35 -11.27 -4.05
CA ASN A 204 0.20 -9.97 -4.41
C ASN A 204 0.83 -9.26 -3.19
N TYR A 205 0.25 -9.38 -2.00
CA TYR A 205 0.83 -8.83 -0.78
C TYR A 205 2.18 -9.49 -0.46
N TYR A 206 2.28 -10.81 -0.59
CA TYR A 206 3.55 -11.54 -0.43
C TYR A 206 4.62 -11.11 -1.44
N ILE A 207 4.25 -10.99 -2.72
CA ILE A 207 5.16 -10.49 -3.77
C ILE A 207 5.62 -9.05 -3.46
N SER A 208 4.72 -8.21 -2.96
CA SER A 208 5.04 -6.83 -2.57
C SER A 208 6.15 -6.80 -1.51
N ILE A 209 6.09 -7.65 -0.49
CA ILE A 209 7.12 -7.76 0.57
C ILE A 209 8.49 -8.12 -0.03
N ILE A 210 8.54 -9.07 -0.97
CA ILE A 210 9.79 -9.46 -1.63
C ILE A 210 10.38 -8.27 -2.40
N ILE A 211 9.55 -7.56 -3.16
CA ILE A 211 10.01 -6.40 -3.95
C ILE A 211 10.47 -5.27 -3.03
N LYS A 212 9.78 -5.05 -1.90
CA LYS A 212 10.20 -4.07 -0.89
C LYS A 212 11.61 -4.34 -0.41
N ASN A 213 11.90 -5.57 0.01
CA ASN A 213 13.24 -5.91 0.50
C ASN A 213 14.32 -5.64 -0.56
N LYS A 214 14.02 -5.94 -1.84
CA LYS A 214 14.93 -5.62 -2.95
C LYS A 214 15.16 -4.12 -3.11
N ILE A 215 14.10 -3.31 -3.01
CA ILE A 215 14.21 -1.85 -3.10
C ILE A 215 14.94 -1.25 -1.90
N GLU A 216 14.64 -1.73 -0.69
CA GLU A 216 15.28 -1.28 0.54
C GLU A 216 16.80 -1.52 0.50
N LEU A 217 17.22 -2.70 0.02
CA LEU A 217 18.65 -3.02 -0.19
C LEU A 217 19.26 -2.10 -1.25
N HIS A 218 18.62 -1.96 -2.41
CA HIS A 218 19.11 -1.11 -3.48
C HIS A 218 19.23 0.36 -3.08
N TYR A 219 18.25 0.88 -2.33
CA TYR A 219 18.30 2.21 -1.75
C TYR A 219 19.44 2.34 -0.73
N ASN A 220 19.61 1.37 0.17
CA ASN A 220 20.67 1.39 1.17
C ASN A 220 22.07 1.37 0.54
N ASP A 221 22.27 0.56 -0.50
CA ASP A 221 23.55 0.44 -1.22
C ASP A 221 23.92 1.72 -1.96
N GLU A 222 22.94 2.36 -2.62
CA GLU A 222 23.17 3.62 -3.34
C GLU A 222 23.35 4.80 -2.37
N VAL A 223 22.53 4.88 -1.32
CA VAL A 223 22.46 6.07 -0.47
C VAL A 223 23.47 6.06 0.67
N SER A 224 23.81 4.90 1.25
CA SER A 224 24.76 4.87 2.39
C SER A 224 26.11 5.48 2.04
N LYS A 225 26.63 5.22 0.83
CA LYS A 225 27.88 5.79 0.31
C LYS A 225 27.80 7.29 0.05
N LEU A 226 26.62 7.76 -0.36
CA LEU A 226 26.37 9.18 -0.59
C LEU A 226 26.25 9.93 0.73
N VAL A 227 25.63 9.33 1.75
CA VAL A 227 25.52 9.93 3.08
C VAL A 227 26.88 10.02 3.75
N SER A 228 27.70 8.96 3.70
CA SER A 228 29.04 8.98 4.29
C SER A 228 29.95 10.05 3.66
N SER A 229 29.74 10.38 2.38
CA SER A 229 30.53 11.41 1.68
C SER A 229 29.96 12.83 1.81
N ALA A 230 28.64 12.99 1.86
CA ALA A 230 27.98 14.30 1.86
C ALA A 230 27.65 14.83 3.26
N LEU A 231 27.38 13.92 4.21
CA LEU A 231 26.84 14.18 5.54
C LEU A 231 27.52 13.28 6.59
N GLU A 232 28.86 13.28 6.61
CA GLU A 232 29.68 12.43 7.51
C GLU A 232 29.24 12.55 8.98
N MET A 233 28.95 13.76 9.46
CA MET A 233 28.50 14.03 10.83
C MET A 233 27.18 13.31 11.21
N TYR A 234 26.34 12.98 10.23
CA TYR A 234 25.03 12.33 10.43
C TYR A 234 25.00 10.87 9.97
N GLU A 235 26.14 10.30 9.59
CA GLU A 235 26.20 8.94 9.04
C GLU A 235 25.69 7.89 10.04
N TYR A 236 26.05 8.04 11.32
CA TYR A 236 25.59 7.15 12.38
C TYR A 236 24.06 7.20 12.53
N ASP A 237 23.49 8.42 12.58
CA ASP A 237 22.06 8.64 12.73
C ASP A 237 21.27 8.05 11.57
N PHE A 238 21.77 8.26 10.34
CA PHE A 238 21.18 7.68 9.15
C PHE A 238 21.22 6.15 9.21
N LYS A 239 22.38 5.53 9.50
CA LYS A 239 22.51 4.07 9.60
C LYS A 239 21.57 3.47 10.65
N ALA A 240 21.46 4.10 11.83
CA ALA A 240 20.53 3.66 12.87
C ALA A 240 19.07 3.75 12.40
N ALA A 241 18.69 4.82 11.70
CA ALA A 241 17.36 4.95 11.09
C ALA A 241 17.08 3.87 10.05
N ARG A 242 18.09 3.51 9.24
CA ARG A 242 18.00 2.43 8.23
C ARG A 242 17.83 1.06 8.87
N ILE A 243 18.55 0.74 9.95
CA ILE A 243 18.39 -0.52 10.69
C ILE A 243 16.96 -0.66 11.21
N TYR A 244 16.40 0.42 11.78
CA TYR A 244 15.01 0.44 12.23
C TYR A 244 14.03 0.22 11.07
N ALA A 245 14.19 0.95 9.95
CA ALA A 245 13.33 0.82 8.77
C ALA A 245 13.36 -0.59 8.16
N LEU A 246 14.54 -1.21 8.09
CA LEU A 246 14.74 -2.58 7.59
C LEU A 246 14.09 -3.64 8.50
N GLY A 247 13.96 -3.36 9.80
CA GLY A 247 13.23 -4.22 10.74
C GLY A 247 11.74 -4.33 10.42
N ILE A 248 11.16 -3.31 9.77
CA ILE A 248 9.76 -3.28 9.38
C ILE A 248 9.60 -3.99 8.04
N LYS A 249 9.22 -5.26 8.05
CA LYS A 249 9.07 -6.07 6.82
C LYS A 249 7.81 -5.74 6.00
N TRP A 250 6.84 -5.04 6.58
CA TRP A 250 5.53 -4.81 5.99
C TRP A 250 5.61 -3.73 4.91
N THR A 251 5.01 -3.97 3.75
CA THR A 251 4.91 -2.95 2.68
C THR A 251 3.78 -1.98 2.89
N TYR A 252 2.68 -2.49 3.43
CA TYR A 252 1.49 -1.74 3.71
C TYR A 252 1.01 -2.12 5.11
N ILE A 253 0.85 -1.13 5.97
CA ILE A 253 0.27 -1.31 7.30
C ILE A 253 -1.19 -0.89 7.20
N PRO A 254 -2.14 -1.83 7.22
CA PRO A 254 -3.56 -1.53 7.05
C PRO A 254 -4.14 -0.85 8.30
N VAL A 255 -4.07 0.49 8.37
CA VAL A 255 -4.53 1.26 9.53
C VAL A 255 -5.80 2.04 9.21
N PHE A 256 -6.78 2.01 10.12
CA PHE A 256 -7.91 2.92 10.08
C PHE A 256 -7.45 4.34 10.45
N LYS A 257 -7.52 5.24 9.48
CA LYS A 257 -7.12 6.65 9.65
C LYS A 257 -8.24 7.42 10.33
N ILE A 258 -8.09 7.65 11.63
CA ILE A 258 -8.99 8.45 12.46
C ILE A 258 -8.73 9.96 12.17
N ASN A 259 -9.63 10.85 12.59
CA ASN A 259 -9.43 12.30 12.48
C ASN A 259 -8.06 12.71 13.06
N ASN A 260 -7.35 13.61 12.37
CA ASN A 260 -6.01 14.09 12.74
C ASN A 260 -4.92 13.00 12.82
N PHE A 261 -5.12 11.85 12.15
CA PHE A 261 -4.13 10.77 12.10
C PHE A 261 -2.73 11.26 11.69
N TRP A 262 -2.67 12.12 10.67
CA TRP A 262 -1.39 12.57 10.12
C TRP A 262 -0.62 13.54 11.02
N THR A 263 -1.31 14.28 11.87
CA THR A 263 -0.68 15.26 12.77
C THR A 263 -0.28 14.62 14.09
N ASN A 264 -1.11 13.71 14.62
CA ASN A 264 -0.97 13.25 16.02
C ASN A 264 -0.53 11.78 16.14
N HIS A 265 -0.70 10.98 15.09
CA HIS A 265 -0.52 9.53 15.16
C HIS A 265 0.41 8.96 14.10
N TYR A 266 0.91 9.79 13.18
CA TYR A 266 1.88 9.34 12.19
C TYR A 266 3.20 8.99 12.86
N LYS A 267 3.68 7.78 12.56
CA LYS A 267 4.95 7.24 13.02
C LYS A 267 5.80 6.90 11.82
N TRP A 268 7.09 7.22 11.88
CA TRP A 268 8.01 6.80 10.84
C TRP A 268 8.15 5.28 10.84
N THR A 269 7.88 4.66 9.69
CA THR A 269 7.97 3.20 9.49
C THR A 269 8.89 2.84 8.33
N GLY A 270 9.78 3.76 7.96
CA GLY A 270 10.64 3.65 6.80
C GLY A 270 10.03 4.20 5.51
N PRO A 271 10.87 4.39 4.47
CA PRO A 271 10.51 5.11 3.25
C PRO A 271 9.67 4.30 2.27
N PHE A 272 9.76 2.96 2.33
CA PHE A 272 9.01 2.03 1.49
C PHE A 272 7.96 1.27 2.30
N THR A 273 7.34 1.97 3.26
CA THR A 273 6.17 1.47 3.99
C THR A 273 5.05 2.48 3.81
N ILE A 274 3.89 2.02 3.33
CA ILE A 274 2.67 2.82 3.29
C ILE A 274 1.81 2.50 4.50
N VAL A 275 1.32 3.54 5.16
CA VAL A 275 0.30 3.48 6.20
C VAL A 275 -0.97 4.14 5.65
#